data_AF-A0A6L4ASS3-F1
#
_entry.id   AF-A0A6L4ASS3-F1
#
_cell.length_a   1.000
_cell.length_b   1.000
_cell.length_c   1.000
_cell.angle_alpha   90.00
_cell.angle_beta   90.00
_cell.angle_gamma   90.00
#
_symmetry.space_group_name_H-M   'P 1'
#
loop_
_entity.id
_entity.type
_entity.pdbx_description
1 polymer ?
#
loop_
_entity_poly.entity_id
_entity_poly.type
_entity_poly.pdbx_seq_one_letter_code
_entity_poly.pdbx_strand_id
1 'polypeptide(L)'
;MSVRRAGGALLVLLGVFGCEAKAPPPGPGVVARMGGVDLRLDQFEAHLDRALAEREETLNSEALSRLFDQFLTETLLTRLAVDRALVPAGVGAAEAADALLGSEPVGTPGEAELQAWFEGHREELRRPERVELAQILTSDRITAERARREVAAGADFAEVARRLSEDPAADTGGQHGVFAREDLPTAFADIVFQLPEGGLSEVIAADYGFHVFRVLRRFPAAEPTAAAVRQEAMARLRAERADAALARLVGEARSRYAVEVFDRSLPFAYRGDFPTSRPYEKR
;
A
#
# COMPACT_ATOMS: atom_id res chain seq x y z
N MET A 1 -74.61 -32.99 -48.53
CA MET A 1 -73.95 -31.90 -49.27
C MET A 1 -73.67 -30.75 -48.32
N SER A 2 -72.42 -30.49 -47.95
CA SER A 2 -71.84 -29.14 -47.77
C SER A 2 -70.40 -29.30 -47.27
N VAL A 3 -69.48 -28.73 -48.04
CA VAL A 3 -68.04 -28.66 -47.83
C VAL A 3 -67.71 -27.40 -47.03
N ARG A 4 -66.69 -27.43 -46.15
CA ARG A 4 -65.71 -26.34 -45.82
C ARG A 4 -65.12 -26.59 -44.42
N ARG A 5 -63.89 -26.24 -44.07
CA ARG A 5 -62.61 -25.92 -44.75
C ARG A 5 -61.59 -25.96 -43.59
N ALA A 6 -60.44 -26.59 -43.77
CA ALA A 6 -59.35 -26.54 -42.80
C ALA A 6 -58.77 -25.12 -42.74
N GLY A 7 -58.71 -24.53 -41.54
CA GLY A 7 -58.00 -23.29 -41.27
C GLY A 7 -56.67 -23.61 -40.59
N GLY A 8 -55.56 -23.48 -41.32
CA GLY A 8 -54.22 -23.51 -40.74
C GLY A 8 -53.96 -22.20 -40.00
N ALA A 9 -53.56 -22.29 -38.73
CA ALA A 9 -53.06 -21.16 -37.97
C ALA A 9 -51.57 -20.95 -38.30
N LEU A 10 -51.28 -19.88 -39.03
CA LEU A 10 -49.91 -19.40 -39.28
C LEU A 10 -49.45 -18.63 -38.03
N LEU A 11 -48.56 -19.23 -37.24
CA LEU A 11 -47.86 -18.55 -36.14
C LEU A 11 -46.84 -17.58 -36.76
N VAL A 12 -47.15 -16.28 -36.77
CA VAL A 12 -46.19 -15.23 -37.10
C VAL A 12 -45.31 -15.00 -35.87
N LEU A 13 -44.10 -15.57 -35.88
CA LEU A 13 -43.01 -15.17 -35.01
C LEU A 13 -42.60 -13.73 -35.38
N LEU A 14 -43.14 -12.75 -34.65
CA LEU A 14 -42.60 -11.39 -34.63
C LEU A 14 -41.22 -11.45 -34.00
N GLY A 15 -40.19 -11.53 -34.84
CA GLY A 15 -38.82 -11.31 -34.44
C GLY A 15 -38.68 -9.90 -33.90
N VAL A 16 -38.39 -9.76 -32.60
CA VAL A 16 -37.93 -8.51 -32.01
C VAL A 16 -36.52 -8.27 -32.56
N PHE A 17 -36.42 -7.59 -33.70
CA PHE A 17 -35.19 -6.90 -34.09
C PHE A 17 -35.01 -5.74 -33.11
N GLY A 18 -34.32 -6.00 -32.01
CA GLY A 18 -33.78 -4.95 -31.18
C GLY A 18 -32.74 -4.19 -32.00
N CYS A 19 -33.13 -3.06 -32.58
CA CYS A 19 -32.17 -2.03 -32.93
C CYS A 19 -31.54 -1.54 -31.63
N GLU A 20 -30.38 -2.06 -31.24
CA GLU A 20 -29.46 -1.31 -30.39
C GLU A 20 -29.03 -0.09 -31.22
N ALA A 21 -29.76 1.01 -31.06
CA ALA A 21 -29.33 2.30 -31.60
C ALA A 21 -27.99 2.63 -30.96
N LYS A 22 -26.91 2.53 -31.75
CA LYS A 22 -25.56 2.89 -31.33
C LYS A 22 -25.58 4.30 -30.72
N ALA A 23 -25.06 4.45 -29.51
CA ALA A 23 -25.06 5.72 -28.79
C ALA A 23 -24.42 6.83 -29.66
N PRO A 24 -24.89 8.09 -29.54
CA PRO A 24 -24.37 9.19 -30.34
C PRO A 24 -22.87 9.40 -30.07
N PRO A 25 -22.09 9.84 -31.07
CA PRO A 25 -20.67 10.13 -30.88
C PRO A 25 -20.46 11.19 -29.77
N PRO A 26 -19.28 11.21 -29.12
CA PRO A 26 -18.98 12.20 -28.09
C PRO A 26 -18.99 13.62 -28.65
N GLY A 27 -19.56 14.56 -27.89
CA GLY A 27 -19.42 15.99 -28.17
C GLY A 27 -18.00 16.51 -27.90
N PRO A 28 -17.68 17.76 -28.29
CA PRO A 28 -16.36 18.34 -28.06
C PRO A 28 -15.96 18.34 -26.58
N GLY A 29 -14.76 17.83 -26.30
CA GLY A 29 -14.18 17.75 -24.95
C GLY A 29 -14.70 16.61 -24.08
N VAL A 30 -15.57 15.73 -24.61
CA VAL A 30 -16.05 14.54 -23.89
C VAL A 30 -15.01 13.41 -24.03
N VAL A 31 -14.56 12.89 -22.90
CA VAL A 31 -13.47 11.89 -22.79
C VAL A 31 -13.95 10.52 -22.32
N ALA A 32 -15.10 10.46 -21.64
CA ALA A 32 -15.78 9.23 -21.32
C ALA A 32 -17.29 9.45 -21.22
N ARG A 33 -18.07 8.39 -21.30
CA ARG A 33 -19.51 8.38 -21.00
C ARG A 33 -19.81 7.31 -19.97
N MET A 34 -20.60 7.66 -18.95
CA MET A 34 -20.95 6.79 -17.84
C MET A 34 -22.46 6.79 -17.62
N GLY A 35 -23.13 5.69 -17.94
CA GLY A 35 -24.58 5.55 -17.76
C GLY A 35 -25.39 6.66 -18.46
N GLY A 36 -24.91 7.14 -19.62
CA GLY A 36 -25.51 8.24 -20.39
C GLY A 36 -25.05 9.64 -19.98
N VAL A 37 -24.22 9.79 -18.95
CA VAL A 37 -23.62 11.08 -18.55
C VAL A 37 -22.26 11.24 -19.23
N ASP A 38 -22.08 12.35 -19.94
CA ASP A 38 -20.80 12.70 -20.57
C ASP A 38 -19.82 13.28 -19.52
N LEU A 39 -18.63 12.71 -19.45
CA LEU A 39 -17.51 13.19 -18.65
C LEU A 39 -16.52 13.93 -19.55
N ARG A 40 -16.11 15.11 -19.11
CA ARG A 40 -15.34 16.07 -19.89
C ARG A 40 -13.88 16.13 -19.46
N LEU A 41 -13.01 16.53 -20.38
CA LEU A 41 -11.57 16.63 -20.16
C LEU A 41 -11.23 17.59 -19.01
N ASP A 42 -11.91 18.73 -18.92
CA ASP A 42 -11.73 19.74 -17.86
C ASP A 42 -12.01 19.18 -16.45
N GLN A 43 -12.95 18.25 -16.32
CA GLN A 43 -13.22 17.56 -15.06
C GLN A 43 -12.07 16.64 -14.65
N PHE A 44 -11.42 15.98 -15.63
CA PHE A 44 -10.25 15.17 -15.39
C PHE A 44 -9.01 16.04 -15.08
N GLU A 45 -8.82 17.15 -15.79
CA GLU A 45 -7.74 18.12 -15.51
C GLU A 45 -7.87 18.66 -14.08
N ALA A 46 -9.06 19.06 -13.65
CA ALA A 46 -9.31 19.49 -12.27
C ALA A 46 -9.12 18.37 -11.23
N HIS A 47 -9.23 17.10 -11.63
CA HIS A 47 -8.87 15.96 -10.77
C HIS A 47 -7.34 15.81 -10.69
N LEU A 48 -6.63 15.91 -11.81
CA LEU A 48 -5.17 15.88 -11.86
C LEU A 48 -4.54 16.98 -11.01
N ASP A 49 -5.04 18.21 -11.11
CA ASP A 49 -4.51 19.35 -10.34
C ASP A 49 -4.59 19.12 -8.83
N ARG A 50 -5.67 18.45 -8.36
CA ARG A 50 -5.82 18.07 -6.95
C ARG A 50 -4.92 16.89 -6.57
N ALA A 51 -4.78 15.90 -7.44
CA ALA A 51 -3.96 14.72 -7.20
C ALA A 51 -2.45 15.01 -7.21
N LEU A 52 -2.03 16.01 -7.98
CA LEU A 52 -0.64 16.39 -8.20
C LEU A 52 -0.24 17.67 -7.47
N ALA A 53 -1.09 18.21 -6.59
CA ALA A 53 -0.77 19.37 -5.79
C ALA A 53 0.61 19.14 -5.13
N GLU A 54 1.58 20.03 -5.43
CA GLU A 54 2.98 20.01 -4.96
C GLU A 54 3.98 19.13 -5.75
N ARG A 55 3.59 18.53 -6.89
CA ARG A 55 4.50 17.75 -7.74
C ARG A 55 4.61 18.33 -9.15
N GLU A 56 5.76 18.92 -9.48
CA GLU A 56 6.14 19.23 -10.87
C GLU A 56 6.64 17.96 -11.59
N GLU A 57 5.75 17.00 -11.81
CA GLU A 57 6.09 15.77 -12.52
C GLU A 57 5.56 15.79 -13.95
N THR A 58 6.45 15.48 -14.90
CA THR A 58 6.02 15.12 -16.26
C THR A 58 5.46 13.71 -16.24
N LEU A 59 4.15 13.59 -16.46
CA LEU A 59 3.48 12.29 -16.44
C LEU A 59 3.50 11.64 -17.81
N ASN A 60 3.93 10.38 -17.85
CA ASN A 60 3.83 9.55 -19.04
C ASN A 60 2.39 9.02 -19.23
N SER A 61 2.09 8.44 -20.40
CA SER A 61 0.74 7.95 -20.71
C SER A 61 0.26 6.83 -19.79
N GLU A 62 1.16 6.04 -19.21
CA GLU A 62 0.81 4.97 -18.26
C GLU A 62 0.36 5.54 -16.91
N ALA A 63 1.08 6.54 -16.39
CA ALA A 63 0.68 7.27 -15.19
C ALA A 63 -0.66 8.00 -15.40
N LEU A 64 -0.83 8.68 -16.54
CA LEU A 64 -2.09 9.35 -16.90
C LEU A 64 -3.25 8.36 -17.06
N SER A 65 -3.01 7.17 -17.61
CA SER A 65 -4.05 6.12 -17.70
C SER A 65 -4.51 5.66 -16.33
N ARG A 66 -3.59 5.44 -15.38
CA ARG A 66 -3.93 5.06 -14.00
C ARG A 66 -4.72 6.15 -13.27
N LEU A 67 -4.32 7.42 -13.43
CA LEU A 67 -5.05 8.55 -12.85
C LEU A 67 -6.42 8.74 -13.49
N PHE A 68 -6.56 8.48 -14.80
CA PHE A 68 -7.85 8.52 -15.47
C PHE A 68 -8.77 7.39 -15.00
N ASP A 69 -8.24 6.17 -14.81
CA ASP A 69 -9.01 5.05 -14.23
C ASP A 69 -9.47 5.34 -12.79
N GLN A 70 -8.61 5.97 -12.01
CA GLN A 70 -8.96 6.44 -10.67
C GLN A 70 -10.09 7.46 -10.74
N PHE A 71 -9.98 8.49 -11.59
CA PHE A 71 -11.02 9.49 -11.80
C PHE A 71 -12.38 8.86 -12.19
N LEU A 72 -12.37 7.90 -13.12
CA LEU A 72 -13.58 7.18 -13.52
C LEU A 72 -14.16 6.35 -12.38
N THR A 73 -13.31 5.67 -11.61
CA THR A 73 -13.73 4.86 -10.45
C THR A 73 -14.32 5.72 -9.34
N GLU A 74 -13.72 6.86 -9.03
CA GLU A 74 -14.25 7.84 -8.07
C GLU A 74 -15.60 8.42 -8.51
N THR A 75 -15.75 8.67 -9.82
CA THR A 75 -17.01 9.15 -10.39
C THR A 75 -18.10 8.08 -10.30
N LEU A 76 -17.75 6.81 -10.55
CA LEU A 76 -18.65 5.66 -10.38
C LEU A 76 -19.16 5.54 -8.94
N LEU A 77 -18.25 5.63 -7.96
CA LEU A 77 -18.59 5.54 -6.54
C LEU A 77 -19.43 6.72 -6.09
N THR A 78 -19.08 7.94 -6.50
CA THR A 78 -19.89 9.15 -6.22
C THR A 78 -21.32 8.98 -6.73
N ARG A 79 -21.46 8.50 -7.98
CA ARG A 79 -22.78 8.24 -8.56
C ARG A 79 -23.54 7.16 -7.81
N LEU A 80 -22.88 6.07 -7.44
CA LEU A 80 -23.50 5.00 -6.65
C LEU A 80 -24.02 5.52 -5.30
N ALA A 81 -23.23 6.36 -4.62
CA ALA A 81 -23.61 6.94 -3.33
C ALA A 81 -24.85 7.85 -3.45
N VAL A 82 -24.90 8.69 -4.48
CA VAL A 82 -26.06 9.55 -4.78
C VAL A 82 -27.29 8.73 -5.15
N ASP A 83 -27.15 7.72 -6.02
CA ASP A 83 -28.24 6.83 -6.42
C ASP A 83 -28.83 6.04 -5.24
N ARG A 84 -28.01 5.74 -4.22
CA ARG A 84 -28.43 5.12 -2.96
C ARG A 84 -28.99 6.12 -1.95
N ALA A 85 -29.06 7.41 -2.29
CA ALA A 85 -29.47 8.49 -1.40
C ALA A 85 -28.65 8.58 -0.10
N LEU A 86 -27.38 8.17 -0.13
CA LEU A 86 -26.47 8.25 1.00
C LEU A 86 -25.85 9.65 1.14
N VAL A 87 -25.70 10.35 0.02
CA VAL A 87 -25.13 11.70 -0.09
C VAL A 87 -25.89 12.51 -1.14
N PRO A 88 -25.95 13.86 -1.02
CA PRO A 88 -26.53 14.70 -2.07
C PRO A 88 -25.65 14.75 -3.33
N ALA A 89 -26.20 15.20 -4.45
CA ALA A 89 -25.42 15.43 -5.67
C ALA A 89 -24.38 16.54 -5.45
N GLY A 90 -23.19 16.38 -6.04
CA GLY A 90 -22.12 17.37 -6.00
C GLY A 90 -21.11 17.21 -4.84
N VAL A 91 -21.26 16.19 -3.99
CA VAL A 91 -20.23 15.83 -2.99
C VAL A 91 -18.95 15.32 -3.64
N GLY A 92 -17.84 15.40 -2.91
CA GLY A 92 -16.56 14.86 -3.34
C GLY A 92 -16.48 13.34 -3.23
N ALA A 93 -15.53 12.74 -3.96
CA ALA A 93 -15.35 11.29 -4.01
C ALA A 93 -15.03 10.66 -2.64
N ALA A 94 -14.26 11.33 -1.79
CA ALA A 94 -13.91 10.84 -0.45
C ALA A 94 -15.16 10.71 0.44
N GLU A 95 -16.00 11.75 0.48
CA GLU A 95 -17.26 11.74 1.25
C GLU A 95 -18.22 10.66 0.73
N ALA A 96 -18.31 10.50 -0.59
CA ALA A 96 -19.12 9.43 -1.18
C ALA A 96 -18.60 8.03 -0.84
N ALA A 97 -17.28 7.82 -0.88
CA ALA A 97 -16.66 6.54 -0.52
C ALA A 97 -16.88 6.22 0.96
N ASP A 98 -16.71 7.20 1.85
CA ASP A 98 -16.96 7.05 3.29
C ASP A 98 -18.43 6.69 3.57
N ALA A 99 -19.38 7.38 2.91
CA ALA A 99 -20.80 7.10 3.07
C ALA A 99 -21.18 5.69 2.56
N LEU A 100 -20.59 5.25 1.44
CA LEU A 100 -20.79 3.90 0.91
C LEU A 100 -20.22 2.85 1.87
N LEU A 101 -18.98 3.01 2.32
CA LEU A 101 -18.35 2.08 3.27
C LEU A 101 -19.11 2.02 4.59
N GLY A 102 -19.62 3.16 5.08
CA GLY A 102 -20.46 3.22 6.27
C GLY A 102 -21.83 2.55 6.11
N SER A 103 -22.31 2.39 4.87
CA SER A 103 -23.55 1.65 4.57
C SER A 103 -23.34 0.14 4.46
N GLU A 104 -22.11 -0.32 4.29
CA GLU A 104 -21.78 -1.74 4.20
C GLU A 104 -21.77 -2.37 5.60
N PRO A 105 -22.29 -3.60 5.77
CA PRO A 105 -22.23 -4.33 7.04
C PRO A 105 -20.80 -4.86 7.26
N VAL A 106 -19.85 -3.97 7.49
CA VAL A 106 -18.47 -4.30 7.83
C VAL A 106 -18.42 -4.62 9.32
N GLY A 107 -18.77 -5.87 9.67
CA GLY A 107 -18.79 -6.33 11.05
C GLY A 107 -17.45 -6.11 11.77
N THR A 108 -17.46 -6.12 13.10
CA THR A 108 -16.22 -6.11 13.88
C THR A 108 -15.59 -7.51 13.88
N PRO A 109 -14.26 -7.63 13.69
CA PRO A 109 -13.56 -8.90 13.83
C PRO A 109 -13.82 -9.58 15.18
N GLY A 110 -14.16 -10.87 15.14
CA GLY A 110 -14.48 -11.64 16.35
C GLY A 110 -13.24 -12.27 17.01
N GLU A 111 -13.38 -12.79 18.23
CA GLU A 111 -12.28 -13.44 18.95
C GLU A 111 -11.61 -14.57 18.16
N ALA A 112 -12.40 -15.43 17.52
CA ALA A 112 -11.88 -16.55 16.74
C ALA A 112 -11.02 -16.10 15.55
N GLU A 113 -11.39 -14.98 14.93
CA GLU A 113 -10.68 -14.41 13.79
C GLU A 113 -9.40 -13.71 14.22
N LEU A 114 -9.44 -12.98 15.35
CA LEU A 114 -8.25 -12.39 15.96
C LEU A 114 -7.25 -13.49 16.35
N GLN A 115 -7.73 -14.61 16.87
CA GLN A 115 -6.88 -15.76 17.17
C GLN A 115 -6.30 -16.36 15.89
N ALA A 116 -7.12 -16.58 14.85
CA ALA A 116 -6.66 -17.12 13.58
C ALA A 116 -5.60 -16.22 12.92
N TRP A 117 -5.81 -14.89 12.96
CA TRP A 117 -4.84 -13.92 12.48
C TRP A 117 -3.54 -14.01 13.28
N PHE A 118 -3.61 -14.06 14.61
CA PHE A 118 -2.43 -14.18 15.46
C PHE A 118 -1.63 -15.45 15.15
N GLU A 119 -2.28 -16.61 15.05
CA GLU A 119 -1.59 -17.86 14.73
C GLU A 119 -0.96 -17.83 13.33
N GLY A 120 -1.66 -17.23 12.35
CA GLY A 120 -1.16 -17.08 10.98
C GLY A 120 0.07 -16.15 10.86
N HIS A 121 0.24 -15.21 11.80
CA HIS A 121 1.33 -14.22 11.78
C HIS A 121 2.35 -14.44 12.91
N ARG A 122 2.25 -15.54 13.67
CA ARG A 122 3.03 -15.74 14.90
C ARG A 122 4.54 -15.64 14.69
N GLU A 123 5.03 -16.19 13.59
CA GLU A 123 6.46 -16.18 13.24
C GLU A 123 6.94 -14.76 12.90
N GLU A 124 6.16 -14.00 12.14
CA GLU A 124 6.46 -12.61 11.77
C GLU A 124 6.40 -11.67 12.98
N LEU A 125 5.53 -11.98 13.93
CA LEU A 125 5.36 -11.22 15.17
C LEU A 125 6.45 -11.55 16.21
N ARG A 126 7.25 -12.61 16.00
CA ARG A 126 8.33 -12.95 16.92
C ARG A 126 9.36 -11.83 16.94
N ARG A 127 9.67 -11.37 18.15
CA ARG A 127 10.73 -10.39 18.36
C ARG A 127 11.98 -11.15 18.82
N PRO A 128 13.00 -11.30 17.96
CA PRO A 128 14.24 -11.93 18.38
C PRO A 128 14.92 -11.09 19.45
N GLU A 129 15.90 -11.68 20.12
CA GLU A 129 16.78 -10.94 21.01
C GLU A 129 17.48 -9.82 20.24
N ARG A 130 17.57 -8.63 20.85
CA ARG A 130 18.29 -7.49 20.28
C ARG A 130 19.22 -6.85 21.31
N VAL A 131 20.21 -6.11 20.84
CA VAL A 131 21.19 -5.42 21.66
C VAL A 131 21.39 -3.99 21.17
N GLU A 132 21.50 -3.05 22.09
CA GLU A 132 21.94 -1.68 21.80
C GLU A 132 23.46 -1.62 21.90
N LEU A 133 24.13 -1.14 20.86
CA LEU A 133 25.59 -1.21 20.74
C LEU A 133 26.27 0.14 20.61
N ALA A 134 27.44 0.23 21.23
CA ALA A 134 28.46 1.20 20.88
C ALA A 134 29.74 0.51 20.42
N GLN A 135 30.51 1.14 19.54
CA GLN A 135 31.79 0.63 19.06
C GLN A 135 32.91 1.68 19.06
N ILE A 136 34.13 1.18 19.13
CA ILE A 136 35.36 1.89 18.79
C ILE A 136 35.99 1.13 17.63
N LEU A 137 36.21 1.82 16.51
CA LEU A 137 36.90 1.30 15.34
C LEU A 137 38.27 1.97 15.23
N THR A 138 39.33 1.21 15.01
CA THR A 138 40.67 1.77 14.77
C THR A 138 41.34 1.05 13.61
N SER A 139 42.18 1.76 12.86
CA SER A 139 42.97 1.18 11.76
C SER A 139 44.06 0.20 12.24
N ASP A 140 44.51 0.33 13.49
CA ASP A 140 45.57 -0.51 14.06
C ASP A 140 45.18 -1.16 15.40
N ARG A 141 45.76 -2.33 15.67
CA ARG A 141 45.47 -3.12 16.88
C ARG A 141 45.93 -2.44 18.16
N ILE A 142 47.05 -1.71 18.13
CA ILE A 142 47.64 -1.13 19.33
C ILE A 142 46.71 -0.06 19.90
N THR A 143 46.10 0.75 19.04
CA THR A 143 45.11 1.76 19.42
C THR A 143 43.82 1.13 19.95
N ALA A 144 43.29 0.07 19.32
CA ALA A 144 42.14 -0.67 19.85
C ALA A 144 42.42 -1.27 21.25
N GLU A 145 43.58 -1.90 21.44
CA GLU A 145 43.99 -2.48 22.74
C GLU A 145 44.16 -1.39 23.80
N ARG A 146 44.66 -0.21 23.42
CA ARG A 146 44.71 0.95 24.30
C ARG A 146 43.31 1.41 24.69
N ALA A 147 42.42 1.60 23.72
CA ALA A 147 41.04 2.03 23.97
C ALA A 147 40.33 1.06 24.92
N ARG A 148 40.40 -0.24 24.65
CA ARG A 148 39.83 -1.29 25.51
C ARG A 148 40.39 -1.23 26.92
N ARG A 149 41.71 -1.08 27.10
CA ARG A 149 42.34 -0.96 28.43
C ARG A 149 41.85 0.27 29.20
N GLU A 150 41.72 1.42 28.54
CA GLU A 150 41.21 2.64 29.17
C GLU A 150 39.76 2.44 29.67
N VAL A 151 38.89 1.85 28.83
CA VAL A 151 37.50 1.54 29.22
C VAL A 151 37.45 0.50 30.34
N ALA A 152 38.25 -0.57 30.25
CA ALA A 152 38.30 -1.62 31.27
C ALA A 152 38.81 -1.09 32.62
N ALA A 153 39.63 -0.04 32.61
CA ALA A 153 40.08 0.67 33.81
C ALA A 153 39.03 1.66 34.38
N GLY A 154 37.85 1.75 33.75
CA GLY A 154 36.72 2.57 34.21
C GLY A 154 36.54 3.89 33.47
N ALA A 155 37.29 4.15 32.38
CA ALA A 155 37.00 5.31 31.54
C ALA A 155 35.62 5.18 30.87
N ASP A 156 34.96 6.32 30.66
CA ASP A 156 33.71 6.35 29.92
C ASP A 156 33.93 5.93 28.46
N PHE A 157 33.10 5.02 27.95
CA PHE A 157 33.27 4.48 26.60
C PHE A 157 33.09 5.54 25.53
N ALA A 158 32.10 6.43 25.70
CA ALA A 158 31.81 7.47 24.72
C ALA A 158 32.95 8.49 24.62
N GLU A 159 33.57 8.86 25.74
CA GLU A 159 34.77 9.71 25.74
C GLU A 159 35.98 9.06 25.06
N VAL A 160 36.20 7.76 25.31
CA VAL A 160 37.28 7.02 24.63
C VAL A 160 36.99 6.91 23.14
N ALA A 161 35.73 6.64 22.76
CA ALA A 161 35.31 6.58 21.37
C ALA A 161 35.53 7.91 20.64
N ARG A 162 35.10 9.04 21.21
CA ARG A 162 35.35 10.38 20.65
C ARG A 162 36.82 10.66 20.36
N ARG A 163 37.72 10.16 21.21
CA ARG A 163 39.15 10.44 21.12
C ARG A 163 39.92 9.47 20.21
N LEU A 164 39.53 8.19 20.20
CA LEU A 164 40.33 7.13 19.60
C LEU A 164 39.65 6.40 18.44
N SER A 165 38.33 6.54 18.29
CA SER A 165 37.59 5.86 17.23
C SER A 165 37.69 6.62 15.91
N GLU A 166 37.86 5.86 14.83
CA GLU A 166 37.77 6.29 13.43
C GLU A 166 36.37 6.03 12.85
N ASP A 167 35.45 5.46 13.64
CA ASP A 167 34.07 5.23 13.24
C ASP A 167 33.29 6.57 13.08
N PRO A 168 32.39 6.73 12.09
CA PRO A 168 31.60 7.95 11.93
C PRO A 168 30.73 8.34 13.14
N ALA A 169 30.34 7.38 13.99
CA ALA A 169 29.64 7.61 15.24
C ALA A 169 30.57 7.98 16.41
N ALA A 170 31.89 8.16 16.20
CA ALA A 170 32.83 8.55 17.26
C ALA A 170 32.36 9.78 18.03
N ASP A 171 31.89 10.83 17.32
CA ASP A 171 31.41 12.08 17.92
C ASP A 171 30.17 11.86 18.82
N THR A 172 29.33 10.86 18.48
CA THR A 172 28.17 10.44 19.29
C THR A 172 28.52 9.34 20.30
N GLY A 173 29.80 9.14 20.59
CA GLY A 173 30.26 8.15 21.58
C GLY A 173 30.30 6.71 21.06
N GLY A 174 30.33 6.54 19.74
CA GLY A 174 30.36 5.26 19.05
C GLY A 174 29.01 4.55 18.95
N GLN A 175 27.88 5.22 19.16
CA GLN A 175 26.56 4.57 19.26
C GLN A 175 25.95 4.27 17.88
N HIS A 176 25.58 3.01 17.62
CA HIS A 176 24.99 2.55 16.34
C HIS A 176 23.51 2.16 16.42
N GLY A 177 22.91 2.12 17.61
CA GLY A 177 21.50 1.76 17.80
C GLY A 177 21.29 0.29 18.18
N VAL A 178 20.09 -0.24 17.87
CA VAL A 178 19.62 -1.56 18.30
C VAL A 178 19.65 -2.57 17.16
N PHE A 179 20.29 -3.71 17.38
CA PHE A 179 20.51 -4.75 16.37
C PHE A 179 20.00 -6.10 16.86
N ALA A 180 19.34 -6.84 15.97
CA ALA A 180 19.16 -8.28 16.09
C ALA A 180 20.44 -9.02 15.66
N ARG A 181 20.51 -10.33 15.91
CA ARG A 181 21.69 -11.14 15.57
C ARG A 181 21.94 -11.18 14.07
N GLU A 182 20.87 -11.16 13.28
CA GLU A 182 20.87 -11.24 11.82
C GLU A 182 21.32 -9.93 11.16
N ASP A 183 21.25 -8.81 11.90
CA ASP A 183 21.65 -7.48 11.42
C ASP A 183 23.18 -7.29 11.48
N LEU A 184 23.91 -8.18 12.15
CA LEU A 184 25.35 -8.10 12.35
C LEU A 184 26.08 -9.19 11.55
N PRO A 185 27.30 -8.91 11.05
CA PRO A 185 28.20 -9.96 10.59
C PRO A 185 28.36 -11.05 11.65
N THR A 186 28.34 -12.32 11.25
CA THR A 186 28.34 -13.48 12.18
C THR A 186 29.45 -13.40 13.22
N ALA A 187 30.66 -13.00 12.82
CA ALA A 187 31.81 -12.85 13.71
C ALA A 187 31.57 -11.81 14.83
N PHE A 188 30.83 -10.74 14.57
CA PHE A 188 30.48 -9.74 15.57
C PHE A 188 29.31 -10.22 16.42
N ALA A 189 28.28 -10.80 15.79
CA ALA A 189 27.10 -11.27 16.49
C ALA A 189 27.43 -12.33 17.55
N ASP A 190 28.34 -13.27 17.23
CA ASP A 190 28.77 -14.33 18.16
C ASP A 190 29.40 -13.77 19.44
N ILE A 191 30.14 -12.67 19.34
CA ILE A 191 30.81 -12.05 20.48
C ILE A 191 29.83 -11.14 21.22
N VAL A 192 29.18 -10.23 20.50
CA VAL A 192 28.27 -9.24 21.04
C VAL A 192 27.13 -9.88 21.83
N PHE A 193 26.48 -10.91 21.27
CA PHE A 193 25.35 -11.56 21.93
C PHE A 193 25.79 -12.47 23.09
N GLN A 194 27.08 -12.72 23.31
CA GLN A 194 27.58 -13.40 24.52
C GLN A 194 27.90 -12.42 25.67
N LEU A 195 28.02 -11.12 25.40
CA LEU A 195 28.36 -10.13 26.42
C LEU A 195 27.14 -9.74 27.28
N PRO A 196 27.25 -9.65 28.61
CA PRO A 196 26.16 -9.11 29.42
C PRO A 196 25.85 -7.65 29.07
N GLU A 197 24.71 -7.13 29.51
CA GLU A 197 24.45 -5.69 29.46
C GLU A 197 25.56 -4.92 30.20
N GLY A 198 26.08 -3.86 29.59
CA GLY A 198 27.26 -3.12 30.03
C GLY A 198 28.61 -3.77 29.67
N GLY A 199 28.60 -4.98 29.11
CA GLY A 199 29.79 -5.77 28.78
C GLY A 199 30.65 -5.17 27.67
N LEU A 200 31.97 -5.33 27.80
CA LEU A 200 32.99 -4.86 26.87
C LEU A 200 33.63 -6.07 26.15
N SER A 201 33.78 -6.00 24.83
CA SER A 201 34.40 -7.07 24.05
C SER A 201 35.94 -7.07 24.17
N GLU A 202 36.55 -8.17 23.73
CA GLU A 202 37.95 -8.16 23.30
C GLU A 202 38.12 -7.33 22.01
N VAL A 203 39.36 -7.07 21.61
CA VAL A 203 39.66 -6.47 20.31
C VAL A 203 39.41 -7.50 19.22
N ILE A 204 38.56 -7.14 18.25
CA ILE A 204 38.15 -8.02 17.14
C ILE A 204 38.76 -7.50 15.85
N ALA A 205 39.53 -8.33 15.15
CA ALA A 205 40.05 -8.00 13.84
C ALA A 205 39.00 -8.29 12.76
N ALA A 206 38.79 -7.33 11.86
CA ALA A 206 37.95 -7.46 10.68
C ALA A 206 38.67 -6.84 9.47
N ASP A 207 38.11 -7.02 8.28
CA ASP A 207 38.71 -6.53 7.02
C ASP A 207 38.89 -5.01 7.00
N TYR A 208 38.10 -4.27 7.79
CA TYR A 208 38.07 -2.81 7.83
C TYR A 208 38.72 -2.20 9.07
N GLY A 209 39.39 -3.01 9.92
CA GLY A 209 40.10 -2.53 11.10
C GLY A 209 39.89 -3.39 12.33
N PHE A 210 40.11 -2.78 13.50
CA PHE A 210 39.99 -3.40 14.80
C PHE A 210 38.84 -2.79 15.58
N HIS A 211 37.90 -3.64 16.00
CA HIS A 211 36.67 -3.23 16.65
C HIS A 211 36.71 -3.58 18.14
N VAL A 212 36.18 -2.68 18.97
CA VAL A 212 35.84 -2.93 20.37
C VAL A 212 34.39 -2.54 20.58
N PHE A 213 33.56 -3.49 20.98
CA PHE A 213 32.13 -3.28 21.20
C PHE A 213 31.82 -3.14 22.69
N ARG A 214 30.80 -2.34 22.99
CA ARG A 214 30.12 -2.32 24.29
C ARG A 214 28.63 -2.54 24.10
N VAL A 215 28.08 -3.52 24.82
CA VAL A 215 26.63 -3.72 24.90
C VAL A 215 26.07 -2.71 25.87
N LEU A 216 25.32 -1.73 25.39
CA LEU A 216 24.70 -0.71 26.23
C LEU A 216 23.46 -1.27 26.92
N ARG A 217 22.59 -1.94 26.16
CA ARG A 217 21.33 -2.53 26.63
C ARG A 217 21.02 -3.84 25.93
N ARG A 218 20.34 -4.77 26.60
CA ARG A 218 19.80 -6.00 25.99
C ARG A 218 18.27 -6.00 26.01
N PHE A 219 17.70 -6.45 24.90
CA PHE A 219 16.27 -6.66 24.75
C PHE A 219 16.04 -8.16 24.55
N PRO A 220 15.49 -8.87 25.54
CA PRO A 220 15.32 -10.32 25.45
C PRO A 220 14.37 -10.68 24.30
N ALA A 221 14.55 -11.88 23.76
CA ALA A 221 13.58 -12.45 22.84
C ALA A 221 12.21 -12.50 23.51
N ALA A 222 11.17 -12.10 22.77
CA ALA A 222 9.81 -12.09 23.24
C ALA A 222 8.93 -12.85 22.25
N GLU A 223 8.27 -13.88 22.76
CA GLU A 223 7.18 -14.53 22.04
C GLU A 223 5.98 -13.59 21.99
N PRO A 224 5.35 -13.42 20.82
CA PRO A 224 4.19 -12.57 20.71
C PRO A 224 3.03 -13.24 21.45
N THR A 225 2.17 -12.44 22.08
CA THR A 225 0.93 -12.93 22.68
C THR A 225 -0.24 -12.34 21.94
N ALA A 226 -1.31 -13.12 21.77
CA ALA A 226 -2.55 -12.64 21.16
C ALA A 226 -3.05 -11.35 21.82
N ALA A 227 -2.91 -11.23 23.15
CA ALA A 227 -3.28 -10.03 23.90
C ALA A 227 -2.45 -8.80 23.50
N ALA A 228 -1.12 -8.94 23.37
CA ALA A 228 -0.23 -7.84 23.03
C ALA A 228 -0.45 -7.29 21.62
N VAL A 229 -0.82 -8.16 20.67
CA VAL A 229 -1.02 -7.77 19.25
C VAL A 229 -2.48 -7.57 18.87
N ARG A 230 -3.41 -7.75 19.81
CA ARG A 230 -4.86 -7.71 19.55
C ARG A 230 -5.31 -6.45 18.82
N GLN A 231 -4.80 -5.28 19.23
CA GLN A 231 -5.19 -4.01 18.62
C GLN A 231 -4.67 -3.88 17.18
N GLU A 232 -3.45 -4.34 16.92
CA GLU A 232 -2.89 -4.40 15.57
C GLU A 232 -3.69 -5.36 14.69
N ALA A 233 -3.98 -6.57 15.19
CA ALA A 233 -4.81 -7.57 14.50
C ALA A 233 -6.18 -6.99 14.15
N MET A 234 -6.84 -6.35 15.10
CA MET A 234 -8.14 -5.71 14.91
C MET A 234 -8.09 -4.62 13.84
N ALA A 235 -7.07 -3.77 13.85
CA ALA A 235 -6.91 -2.70 12.88
C ALA A 235 -6.68 -3.26 11.46
N ARG A 236 -5.79 -4.25 11.31
CA ARG A 236 -5.51 -4.88 10.02
C ARG A 236 -6.74 -5.59 9.46
N LEU A 237 -7.42 -6.41 10.26
CA LEU A 237 -8.63 -7.11 9.81
C LEU A 237 -9.75 -6.14 9.43
N ARG A 238 -9.89 -5.01 10.12
CA ARG A 238 -10.85 -3.96 9.74
C ARG A 238 -10.47 -3.31 8.41
N ALA A 239 -9.18 -3.02 8.20
CA ALA A 239 -8.70 -2.47 6.94
C ALA A 239 -8.95 -3.43 5.78
N GLU A 240 -8.58 -4.71 5.93
CA GLU A 240 -8.83 -5.76 4.92
C GLU A 240 -10.31 -5.88 4.56
N ARG A 241 -11.20 -5.78 5.57
CA ARG A 241 -12.65 -5.81 5.34
C ARG A 241 -13.16 -4.55 4.63
N ALA A 242 -12.62 -3.38 4.95
CA ALA A 242 -12.94 -2.13 4.27
C ALA A 242 -12.49 -2.17 2.81
N ASP A 243 -11.28 -2.66 2.54
CA ASP A 243 -10.75 -2.86 1.18
C ASP A 243 -11.63 -3.83 0.39
N ALA A 244 -12.01 -4.96 0.99
CA ALA A 244 -12.92 -5.91 0.38
C ALA A 244 -14.31 -5.32 0.12
N ALA A 245 -14.81 -4.46 1.01
CA ALA A 245 -16.07 -3.74 0.82
C ALA A 245 -15.99 -2.74 -0.33
N LEU A 246 -14.93 -1.95 -0.38
CA LEU A 246 -14.68 -1.00 -1.47
C LEU A 246 -14.58 -1.72 -2.82
N ALA A 247 -13.85 -2.84 -2.89
CA ALA A 247 -13.75 -3.64 -4.11
C ALA A 247 -15.11 -4.14 -4.60
N ARG A 248 -15.99 -4.59 -3.68
CA ARG A 248 -17.37 -4.98 -4.03
C ARG A 248 -18.18 -3.79 -4.55
N LEU A 249 -18.09 -2.64 -3.88
CA LEU A 249 -18.79 -1.41 -4.29
C LEU A 249 -18.33 -0.93 -5.68
N VAL A 250 -17.03 -0.98 -5.97
CA VAL A 250 -16.49 -0.68 -7.30
C VAL A 250 -17.03 -1.67 -8.34
N GLY A 251 -17.03 -2.97 -8.02
CA GLY A 251 -17.58 -4.01 -8.91
C GLY A 251 -19.07 -3.82 -9.20
N GLU A 252 -19.86 -3.46 -8.19
CA GLU A 252 -21.26 -3.10 -8.34
C GLU A 252 -21.44 -1.86 -9.22
N ALA A 253 -20.71 -0.77 -8.93
CA ALA A 253 -20.82 0.46 -9.70
C ALA A 253 -20.45 0.23 -11.17
N ARG A 254 -19.38 -0.53 -11.45
CA ARG A 254 -18.98 -0.91 -12.83
C ARG A 254 -20.04 -1.75 -13.53
N SER A 255 -20.75 -2.62 -12.81
CA SER A 255 -21.83 -3.44 -13.37
C SER A 255 -23.10 -2.64 -13.62
N ARG A 256 -23.37 -1.64 -12.78
CA ARG A 256 -24.57 -0.80 -12.83
C ARG A 256 -24.48 0.31 -13.87
N TYR A 257 -23.29 0.88 -14.06
CA TYR A 257 -23.08 2.00 -14.98
C TYR A 257 -22.14 1.58 -16.11
N ALA A 258 -22.68 1.46 -17.32
CA ALA A 258 -21.86 1.27 -18.51
C ALA A 258 -20.92 2.45 -18.69
N VAL A 259 -19.61 2.18 -18.78
CA VAL A 259 -18.58 3.17 -19.05
C VAL A 259 -18.03 2.94 -20.46
N GLU A 260 -17.87 4.01 -21.23
CA GLU A 260 -17.18 4.00 -22.51
C GLU A 260 -16.13 5.12 -22.50
N VAL A 261 -14.86 4.77 -22.75
CA VAL A 261 -13.77 5.73 -22.88
C VAL A 261 -13.57 6.12 -24.34
N PHE A 262 -13.52 7.42 -24.60
CA PHE A 262 -13.22 7.99 -25.91
C PHE A 262 -11.73 8.31 -25.98
N ASP A 263 -10.91 7.28 -26.19
CA ASP A 263 -9.44 7.34 -26.20
C ASP A 263 -8.87 8.43 -27.11
N ARG A 264 -9.48 8.67 -28.28
CA ARG A 264 -9.08 9.73 -29.24
C ARG A 264 -9.36 11.14 -28.75
N SER A 265 -10.20 11.31 -27.74
CA SER A 265 -10.48 12.60 -27.11
C SER A 265 -9.50 12.90 -25.97
N LEU A 266 -8.65 11.95 -25.57
CA LEU A 266 -7.65 12.13 -24.52
C LEU A 266 -6.33 12.70 -25.08
N PRO A 267 -5.62 13.56 -24.33
CA PRO A 267 -4.32 14.09 -24.75
C PRO A 267 -3.16 13.10 -24.57
N PHE A 268 -3.46 11.83 -24.24
CA PHE A 268 -2.49 10.77 -24.01
C PHE A 268 -3.01 9.43 -24.53
N ALA A 269 -2.11 8.48 -24.79
CA ALA A 269 -2.49 7.13 -25.20
C ALA A 269 -3.05 6.35 -24.00
N TYR A 270 -4.36 6.18 -23.96
CA TYR A 270 -5.03 5.46 -22.88
C TYR A 270 -4.76 3.94 -22.92
N ARG A 271 -4.31 3.40 -21.80
CA ARG A 271 -4.02 1.97 -21.57
C ARG A 271 -4.53 1.51 -20.21
N GLY A 272 -5.76 1.91 -19.87
CA GLY A 272 -6.39 1.56 -18.60
C GLY A 272 -7.37 0.37 -18.71
N ASP A 273 -8.11 0.17 -17.63
CA ASP A 273 -8.98 -0.98 -17.41
C ASP A 273 -10.40 -0.81 -17.95
N PHE A 274 -10.81 0.41 -18.33
CA PHE A 274 -12.14 0.68 -18.85
C PHE A 274 -12.22 0.44 -20.37
N PRO A 275 -13.37 -0.05 -20.88
CA PRO A 275 -13.51 -0.33 -22.31
C PRO A 275 -13.50 0.95 -23.13
N THR A 276 -12.78 0.91 -24.25
CA THR A 276 -12.70 2.02 -25.20
C THR A 276 -13.68 1.83 -26.36
N SER A 277 -14.11 2.93 -26.97
CA SER A 277 -14.85 2.87 -28.22
C SER A 277 -13.98 2.21 -29.31
N ARG A 278 -14.39 1.04 -29.83
CA ARG A 278 -13.68 0.35 -30.94
C ARG A 278 -13.46 1.30 -32.12
N PRO A 279 -12.37 1.12 -32.91
CA PRO A 279 -12.10 1.98 -34.05
C PRO A 279 -13.31 1.97 -34.99
N TYR A 280 -13.81 3.17 -35.29
CA TYR A 280 -14.73 3.38 -36.40
C TYR A 280 -13.99 2.92 -37.66
N GLU A 281 -14.27 1.71 -38.15
CA GLU A 281 -13.85 1.32 -39.50
C GLU A 281 -14.52 2.31 -40.45
N LYS A 282 -13.72 3.20 -41.03
CA LYS A 282 -14.14 3.95 -42.21
C LYS A 282 -14.49 2.92 -43.26
N ARG A 283 -15.79 2.77 -43.56
CA ARG A 283 -16.22 2.21 -44.83
C ARG A 283 -15.76 3.11 -45.97
#